data_AF-A0A1Y4PIL0-F1
#
_entry.id   AF-A0A1Y4PIL0-F1
#
_cell.length_a   1.000
_cell.length_b   1.000
_cell.length_c   1.000
_cell.angle_alpha   90.00
_cell.angle_beta   90.00
_cell.angle_gamma   90.00
#
_symmetry.space_group_name_H-M   'P 1'
#
loop_
_entity.id
_entity.type
_entity.pdbx_description
1 polymer ?
#
loop_
_entity_poly.entity_id
_entity_poly.type
_entity_poly.pdbx_seq_one_letter_code
_entity_poly.pdbx_strand_id
1 'polypeptide(L)'
;MKPLFKIYLYLFAGLLFIAACNDSDEEGITGFTIDTQEVTLGAIGGMEPVKVASGTKWVAKVNQPWVKVMPANGVGSTNCEIVVDSTLSNDVRHAVVTFVPEGQPKQELKIHQTGYGKMIGLDKYEVEVANMANDDKRYFDISVTTNVKFKVEYSQAIGSWVTTNNRTPDVSLDYGARPRTLKMRFKWDMNTDPQERIASIKFLPVNAEDELEKEVTLTVKQEAAPEITDDRRGDSIAIVIASTKMRSMMNWDASERLDYWLGVTVWERTDKDVTPEKIGRVRSVEFRLLNTKEVLPVEIGKIKYLETLVIYGNTNTSLLPSPYRIGNALAELKYLKNLTISALGITTIDKNELKEPCKVLRTLDVSGNNFTSIPYDLTPTNYPELLNLSLTGNRRYSSITDLSTETRDNPGLRIDASSSSFKNLLKWEKLKSLSLSYNLIYGQLPTFINSYNGSLEYGVSAYTDEDILKNDTLMSASDEVKAKLKTIPKILPNAELFSINLNFLTGDDLPDWLLYHPRFARFDPFTLIYTQDSGKDMKGNIPGFKNEPSNLEWFYERYPKARPTLTDN
;
A
#
# COMPACT_ATOMS: atom_id res chain seq x y z
N MET A 1 -21.85 33.91 2.15
CA MET A 1 -22.99 34.26 1.28
C MET A 1 -23.10 33.18 0.21
N LYS A 2 -24.14 32.34 0.31
CA LYS A 2 -24.40 31.19 -0.58
C LYS A 2 -25.44 31.61 -1.62
N PRO A 3 -25.35 31.18 -2.89
CA PRO A 3 -26.54 30.87 -3.66
C PRO A 3 -26.71 29.34 -3.71
N LEU A 4 -27.81 28.89 -3.14
CA LEU A 4 -28.32 27.52 -3.18
C LEU A 4 -28.81 27.21 -4.61
N PHE A 5 -28.14 26.30 -5.30
CA PHE A 5 -28.72 25.64 -6.48
C PHE A 5 -29.76 24.62 -6.00
N LYS A 6 -31.05 24.96 -6.11
CA LYS A 6 -32.15 24.02 -5.93
C LYS A 6 -32.39 23.27 -7.24
N ILE A 7 -32.08 21.98 -7.27
CA ILE A 7 -32.56 21.05 -8.29
C ILE A 7 -33.99 20.66 -7.90
N TYR A 8 -34.98 21.08 -8.69
CA TYR A 8 -36.36 20.61 -8.54
C TYR A 8 -36.57 19.38 -9.42
N LEU A 9 -36.76 18.23 -8.76
CA LEU A 9 -37.24 16.99 -9.36
C LEU A 9 -38.77 17.06 -9.37
N TYR A 10 -39.39 17.23 -10.54
CA TYR A 10 -40.85 17.14 -10.65
C TYR A 10 -41.25 15.71 -11.01
N LEU A 11 -41.86 15.03 -10.05
CA LEU A 11 -42.58 13.77 -10.21
C LEU A 11 -43.97 14.10 -10.76
N PHE A 12 -44.30 13.64 -11.98
CA PHE A 12 -45.66 13.73 -12.53
C PHE A 12 -46.54 12.65 -11.89
N ALA A 13 -47.51 13.07 -11.08
CA ALA A 13 -48.69 12.27 -10.74
C ALA A 13 -49.88 12.87 -11.49
N GLY A 14 -50.46 12.08 -12.40
CA GLY A 14 -51.61 12.47 -13.21
C GLY A 14 -52.85 12.70 -12.36
N LEU A 15 -53.47 13.86 -12.53
CA LEU A 15 -54.80 14.18 -12.04
C LEU A 15 -55.66 14.56 -13.26
N LEU A 16 -56.64 13.70 -13.53
CA LEU A 16 -57.74 13.91 -14.46
C LEU A 16 -58.53 15.16 -14.04
N PHE A 17 -58.57 16.17 -14.90
CA PHE A 17 -59.56 17.25 -14.80
C PHE A 17 -60.73 16.95 -15.72
N ILE A 18 -61.90 16.83 -15.09
CA ILE A 18 -63.22 16.77 -15.73
C ILE A 18 -63.54 18.20 -16.20
N ALA A 19 -63.83 18.34 -17.49
CA ALA A 19 -64.24 19.62 -18.08
C ALA A 19 -65.62 20.03 -17.55
N ALA A 20 -65.70 21.22 -16.96
CA ALA A 20 -66.95 21.93 -16.73
C ALA A 20 -67.02 23.09 -17.73
N CYS A 21 -68.01 23.04 -18.63
CA CYS A 21 -68.42 24.18 -19.45
C CYS A 21 -68.80 25.34 -18.54
N ASN A 22 -68.22 26.51 -18.77
CA ASN A 22 -68.76 27.76 -18.28
C ASN A 22 -69.06 28.61 -19.51
N ASP A 23 -70.34 28.74 -19.83
CA ASP A 23 -70.84 29.69 -20.83
C ASP A 23 -70.70 31.09 -20.23
N SER A 24 -69.78 31.87 -20.77
CA SER A 24 -69.74 33.32 -20.58
C SER A 24 -69.78 33.96 -21.96
N ASP A 25 -70.80 34.79 -22.16
CA ASP A 25 -71.17 35.49 -23.39
C ASP A 25 -69.97 35.97 -24.21
N GLU A 26 -69.87 35.45 -25.44
CA GLU A 26 -68.85 35.83 -26.43
C GLU A 26 -69.08 37.30 -26.85
N GLU A 27 -68.20 38.21 -26.40
CA GLU A 27 -67.81 39.32 -27.26
C GLU A 27 -67.30 38.69 -28.56
N GLY A 28 -68.04 38.88 -29.67
CA GLY A 28 -67.73 38.22 -30.93
C GLY A 28 -66.27 38.46 -31.31
N ILE A 29 -65.46 37.39 -31.32
CA ILE A 29 -64.05 37.47 -31.69
C ILE A 29 -63.97 37.91 -33.15
N THR A 30 -63.71 39.19 -33.39
CA THR A 30 -63.51 39.71 -34.75
C THR A 30 -62.05 39.48 -35.16
N GLY A 31 -61.80 38.48 -36.00
CA GLY A 31 -60.48 38.20 -36.55
C GLY A 31 -59.79 36.97 -35.95
N PHE A 32 -58.46 36.94 -36.06
CA PHE A 32 -57.58 35.88 -35.55
C PHE A 32 -56.40 36.54 -34.83
N THR A 33 -56.10 36.09 -33.61
CA THR A 33 -54.98 36.60 -32.81
C THR A 33 -54.29 35.47 -32.05
N ILE A 34 -52.98 35.63 -31.86
CA ILE A 34 -52.16 34.89 -30.89
C ILE A 34 -51.53 35.89 -29.91
N ASP A 35 -51.40 35.49 -28.65
CA ASP A 35 -50.90 36.35 -27.56
C ASP A 35 -49.39 36.58 -27.57
N THR A 36 -48.64 35.70 -28.24
CA THR A 36 -47.20 35.88 -28.51
C THR A 36 -46.86 35.58 -29.97
N GLN A 37 -45.84 36.25 -30.50
CA GLN A 37 -45.31 36.03 -31.85
C GLN A 37 -43.97 35.26 -31.85
N GLU A 38 -43.35 35.09 -30.68
CA GLU A 38 -42.06 34.43 -30.53
C GLU A 38 -41.97 33.66 -29.21
N VAL A 39 -41.43 32.44 -29.26
CA VAL A 39 -41.10 31.62 -28.09
C VAL A 39 -39.65 31.18 -28.19
N THR A 40 -38.90 31.38 -27.10
CA THR A 40 -37.52 30.90 -26.99
C THR A 40 -37.41 29.86 -25.86
N LEU A 41 -36.94 28.66 -26.21
CA LEU A 41 -36.72 27.56 -25.26
C LEU A 41 -35.24 27.15 -25.21
N GLY A 42 -34.84 26.58 -24.08
CA GLY A 42 -33.52 25.97 -23.92
C GLY A 42 -33.35 24.67 -24.72
N ALA A 43 -32.12 24.17 -24.80
CA ALA A 43 -31.75 22.93 -25.50
C ALA A 43 -32.55 21.68 -25.09
N ILE A 44 -33.04 21.62 -23.85
CA ILE A 44 -33.88 20.52 -23.36
C ILE A 44 -35.28 20.55 -24.00
N GLY A 45 -35.73 21.72 -24.49
CA GLY A 45 -37.10 21.91 -24.96
C GLY A 45 -38.06 22.07 -23.79
N GLY A 46 -39.33 21.76 -24.02
CA GLY A 46 -40.39 21.93 -23.02
C GLY A 46 -41.77 22.14 -23.65
N MET A 47 -42.72 22.54 -22.81
CA MET A 47 -44.08 22.91 -23.22
C MET A 47 -44.28 24.38 -22.93
N GLU A 48 -44.71 25.15 -23.94
CA GLU A 48 -45.02 26.56 -23.81
C GLU A 48 -46.50 26.81 -24.16
N PRO A 49 -47.30 27.41 -23.26
CA PRO A 49 -48.69 27.76 -23.57
C PRO A 49 -48.76 29.01 -24.46
N VAL A 50 -49.64 28.97 -25.46
CA VAL A 50 -49.95 30.08 -26.38
C VAL A 50 -51.45 30.20 -26.49
N LYS A 51 -52.00 31.37 -26.16
CA LYS A 51 -53.44 31.63 -26.28
C LYS A 51 -53.78 32.05 -27.70
N VAL A 52 -54.69 31.31 -28.31
CA VAL A 52 -55.23 31.55 -29.65
C VAL A 52 -56.68 32.00 -29.52
N ALA A 53 -57.08 33.06 -30.22
CA ALA A 53 -58.47 33.48 -30.31
C ALA A 53 -58.85 33.71 -31.76
N SER A 54 -59.92 33.05 -32.23
CA SER A 54 -60.42 33.19 -33.60
C SER A 54 -61.93 33.13 -33.71
N GLY A 55 -62.51 34.01 -34.52
CA GLY A 55 -63.92 33.97 -34.90
C GLY A 55 -64.27 32.91 -35.96
N THR A 56 -63.28 32.20 -36.53
CA THR A 56 -63.49 31.10 -37.49
C THR A 56 -62.69 29.86 -37.08
N LYS A 57 -62.92 28.73 -37.76
CA LYS A 57 -62.10 27.53 -37.54
C LYS A 57 -60.68 27.80 -38.00
N TRP A 58 -59.70 27.25 -37.29
CA TRP A 58 -58.30 27.37 -37.63
C TRP A 58 -57.57 26.03 -37.51
N VAL A 59 -56.47 25.90 -38.24
CA VAL A 59 -55.55 24.75 -38.17
C VAL A 59 -54.12 25.26 -38.01
N ALA A 60 -53.36 24.65 -37.09
CA ALA A 60 -51.93 24.91 -36.91
C ALA A 60 -51.11 23.94 -37.77
N LYS A 61 -50.15 24.49 -38.52
CA LYS A 61 -49.17 23.73 -39.30
C LYS A 61 -47.78 24.03 -38.79
N VAL A 62 -46.98 22.99 -38.59
CA VAL A 62 -45.59 23.12 -38.12
C VAL A 62 -44.64 22.72 -39.24
N ASN A 63 -43.63 23.55 -39.51
CA ASN A 63 -42.66 23.28 -40.58
C ASN A 63 -41.49 22.36 -40.16
N GLN A 64 -41.40 22.00 -38.88
CA GLN A 64 -40.32 21.20 -38.30
C GLN A 64 -40.88 20.05 -37.46
N PRO A 65 -40.28 18.84 -37.55
CA PRO A 65 -40.82 17.64 -36.89
C PRO A 65 -40.62 17.60 -35.36
N TRP A 66 -39.76 18.47 -34.82
CA TRP A 66 -39.43 18.55 -33.39
C TRP A 66 -40.30 19.55 -32.60
N VAL A 67 -41.33 20.12 -33.24
CA VAL A 67 -42.34 20.97 -32.60
C VAL A 67 -43.73 20.37 -32.85
N LYS A 68 -44.58 20.37 -31.84
CA LYS A 68 -45.99 19.95 -31.91
C LYS A 68 -46.89 21.00 -31.28
N VAL A 69 -48.13 21.09 -31.76
CA VAL A 69 -49.15 22.02 -31.24
C VAL A 69 -50.35 21.22 -30.78
N MET A 70 -50.82 21.46 -29.56
CA MET A 70 -51.94 20.73 -28.96
C MET A 70 -52.95 21.71 -28.33
N PRO A 71 -54.20 21.80 -28.82
CA PRO A 71 -54.74 21.14 -30.01
C PRO A 71 -54.22 21.77 -31.31
N ALA A 72 -54.09 20.96 -32.37
CA ALA A 72 -53.61 21.43 -33.68
C ALA A 72 -54.70 22.12 -34.53
N ASN A 73 -55.92 22.21 -34.03
CA ASN A 73 -57.05 22.92 -34.65
C ASN A 73 -58.03 23.37 -33.57
N GLY A 74 -58.87 24.34 -33.87
CA GLY A 74 -59.87 24.85 -32.93
C GLY A 74 -60.75 25.95 -33.52
N VAL A 75 -61.59 26.51 -32.66
CA VAL A 75 -62.46 27.67 -32.91
C VAL A 75 -62.67 28.39 -31.57
N GLY A 76 -62.92 29.70 -31.58
CA GLY A 76 -63.07 30.48 -30.36
C GLY A 76 -61.74 30.75 -29.66
N SER A 77 -61.77 30.91 -28.34
CA SER A 77 -60.56 31.08 -27.52
C SER A 77 -60.06 29.73 -26.99
N THR A 78 -58.82 29.39 -27.34
CA THR A 78 -58.18 28.11 -27.02
C THR A 78 -56.76 28.34 -26.50
N ASN A 79 -56.37 27.65 -25.44
CA ASN A 79 -54.96 27.57 -25.02
C ASN A 79 -54.29 26.39 -25.74
N CYS A 80 -53.31 26.70 -26.58
CA CYS A 80 -52.51 25.72 -27.28
C CYS A 80 -51.20 25.47 -26.52
N GLU A 81 -50.80 24.22 -26.36
CA GLU A 81 -49.47 23.86 -25.88
C GLU A 81 -48.53 23.63 -27.08
N ILE A 82 -47.45 24.40 -27.12
CA ILE A 82 -46.33 24.20 -28.04
C ILE A 82 -45.33 23.27 -27.37
N VAL A 83 -45.27 22.02 -27.82
CA VAL A 83 -44.35 21.01 -27.30
C VAL A 83 -43.11 20.95 -28.18
N VAL A 84 -41.95 21.19 -27.59
CA VAL A 84 -40.66 21.25 -28.28
C VAL A 84 -39.74 20.15 -27.74
N ASP A 85 -39.29 19.26 -28.62
CA ASP A 85 -38.38 18.17 -28.28
C ASP A 85 -36.98 18.70 -27.96
N SER A 86 -36.20 17.96 -27.15
CA SER A 86 -34.80 18.28 -26.88
C SER A 86 -33.96 18.27 -28.17
N THR A 87 -33.07 19.26 -28.34
CA THR A 87 -32.17 19.34 -29.49
C THR A 87 -31.07 18.27 -29.45
N LEU A 88 -30.46 18.04 -30.62
CA LEU A 88 -29.27 17.21 -30.81
C LEU A 88 -28.07 18.02 -31.31
N SER A 89 -28.22 19.34 -31.50
CA SER A 89 -27.20 20.23 -32.04
C SER A 89 -26.66 21.20 -30.99
N ASN A 90 -25.45 21.71 -31.23
CA ASN A 90 -24.88 22.85 -30.52
C ASN A 90 -25.43 24.19 -31.02
N ASP A 91 -26.03 24.21 -32.22
CA ASP A 91 -26.56 25.41 -32.84
C ASP A 91 -28.02 25.68 -32.47
N VAL A 92 -28.39 26.96 -32.53
CA VAL A 92 -29.79 27.39 -32.44
C VAL A 92 -30.54 26.84 -33.64
N ARG A 93 -31.74 26.28 -33.40
CA ARG A 93 -32.65 25.85 -34.46
C ARG A 93 -33.97 26.59 -34.39
N HIS A 94 -34.58 26.78 -35.56
CA HIS A 94 -35.78 27.58 -35.72
C HIS A 94 -36.92 26.77 -36.32
N ALA A 95 -38.12 26.97 -35.81
CA ALA A 95 -39.36 26.48 -36.40
C ALA A 95 -40.37 27.62 -36.52
N VAL A 96 -41.32 27.44 -37.42
CA VAL A 96 -42.46 28.34 -37.60
C VAL A 96 -43.72 27.49 -37.47
N VAL A 97 -44.58 27.90 -36.53
CA VAL A 97 -45.95 27.40 -36.44
C VAL A 97 -46.85 28.39 -37.17
N THR A 98 -47.48 27.96 -38.25
CA THR A 98 -48.41 28.77 -39.03
C THR A 98 -49.85 28.40 -38.65
N PHE A 99 -50.56 29.33 -38.05
CA PHE A 99 -51.99 29.22 -37.83
C PHE A 99 -52.75 29.72 -39.05
N VAL A 100 -53.68 28.90 -39.55
CA VAL A 100 -54.47 29.15 -40.76
C VAL A 100 -55.95 29.22 -40.39
N PRO A 101 -56.47 30.41 -40.05
CA PRO A 101 -57.90 30.65 -39.89
C PRO A 101 -58.65 30.66 -41.23
N GLU A 102 -59.88 30.12 -41.25
CA GLU A 102 -60.74 30.15 -42.44
C GLU A 102 -61.12 31.59 -42.81
N GLY A 103 -60.91 31.96 -44.09
CA GLY A 103 -61.30 33.26 -44.64
C GLY A 103 -60.48 34.46 -44.16
N GLN A 104 -59.38 34.23 -43.43
CA GLN A 104 -58.54 35.29 -42.85
C GLN A 104 -57.05 35.08 -43.16
N PRO A 105 -56.21 36.13 -43.03
CA PRO A 105 -54.76 35.99 -43.18
C PRO A 105 -54.16 35.00 -42.18
N LYS A 106 -53.15 34.24 -42.63
CA LYS A 106 -52.35 33.36 -41.77
C LYS A 106 -51.54 34.19 -40.77
N GLN A 107 -51.32 33.62 -39.58
CA GLN A 107 -50.40 34.19 -38.58
C GLN A 107 -49.32 33.19 -38.21
N GLU A 108 -48.10 33.68 -37.99
CA GLU A 108 -46.93 32.86 -37.74
C GLU A 108 -46.39 33.11 -36.33
N LEU A 109 -46.11 32.02 -35.62
CA LEU A 109 -45.41 31.99 -34.36
C LEU A 109 -44.00 31.44 -34.59
N LYS A 110 -42.98 32.22 -34.25
CA LYS A 110 -41.58 31.80 -34.38
C LYS A 110 -41.12 31.06 -33.12
N ILE A 111 -40.55 29.88 -33.30
CA ILE A 111 -39.98 29.08 -32.23
C ILE A 111 -38.47 29.07 -32.40
N HIS A 112 -37.77 29.48 -31.35
CA HIS A 112 -36.32 29.50 -31.25
C HIS A 112 -35.91 28.51 -30.16
N GLN A 113 -35.10 27.51 -30.48
CA GLN A 113 -34.54 26.62 -29.48
C GLN A 113 -33.02 26.71 -29.50
N THR A 114 -32.41 27.00 -28.36
CA THR A 114 -30.95 27.02 -28.24
C THR A 114 -30.37 25.60 -28.36
N GLY A 115 -29.12 25.49 -28.82
CA GLY A 115 -28.37 24.25 -28.84
C GLY A 115 -27.75 23.90 -27.47
N TYR A 116 -27.26 22.68 -27.31
CA TYR A 116 -26.44 22.35 -26.13
C TYR A 116 -25.05 23.01 -26.27
N GLY A 117 -24.73 23.93 -25.36
CA GLY A 117 -23.35 24.45 -25.25
C GLY A 117 -22.35 23.32 -24.94
N LYS A 118 -21.10 23.48 -25.40
CA LYS A 118 -20.04 22.53 -25.06
C LYS A 118 -19.74 22.62 -23.57
N MET A 119 -19.81 21.50 -22.86
CA MET A 119 -19.74 21.49 -21.41
C MET A 119 -19.01 20.28 -20.85
N ILE A 120 -18.38 20.51 -19.71
CA ILE A 120 -18.03 19.50 -18.72
C ILE A 120 -18.62 19.99 -17.41
N GLY A 121 -19.34 19.14 -16.69
CA GLY A 121 -19.97 19.43 -15.41
C GLY A 121 -19.64 18.34 -14.40
N LEU A 122 -19.43 18.72 -13.15
CA LEU A 122 -19.20 17.78 -12.05
C LEU A 122 -20.43 17.78 -11.15
N ASP A 123 -20.79 16.62 -10.59
CA ASP A 123 -21.80 16.54 -9.53
C ASP A 123 -21.36 17.27 -8.24
N LYS A 124 -20.06 17.35 -8.00
CA LYS A 124 -19.43 18.14 -6.93
C LYS A 124 -18.08 18.71 -7.38
N TYR A 125 -17.80 19.94 -6.94
CA TYR A 125 -16.57 20.68 -7.26
C TYR A 125 -15.57 20.72 -6.09
N GLU A 126 -15.97 20.23 -4.93
CA GLU A 126 -15.15 20.15 -3.72
C GLU A 126 -15.36 18.81 -3.04
N VAL A 127 -14.27 18.19 -2.60
CA VAL A 127 -14.26 16.94 -1.84
C VAL A 127 -13.31 17.10 -0.66
N GLU A 128 -13.78 16.77 0.53
CA GLU A 128 -12.96 16.67 1.73
C GLU A 128 -12.67 15.18 2.01
N VAL A 129 -11.41 14.86 2.31
CA VAL A 129 -10.97 13.52 2.70
C VAL A 129 -10.18 13.59 4.01
N ALA A 130 -10.33 12.55 4.82
CA ALA A 130 -9.57 12.43 6.07
C ALA A 130 -8.05 12.37 5.81
N ASN A 131 -7.27 12.72 6.82
CA ASN A 131 -5.82 12.59 6.76
C ASN A 131 -5.39 11.11 6.61
N MET A 132 -6.17 10.17 7.16
CA MET A 132 -5.91 8.73 7.08
C MET A 132 -7.17 7.88 6.93
N ALA A 133 -7.05 6.77 6.20
CA ALA A 133 -8.05 5.70 6.11
C ALA A 133 -7.39 4.41 5.63
N ASN A 134 -8.04 3.26 5.84
CA ASN A 134 -7.59 1.99 5.27
C ASN A 134 -7.53 2.07 3.74
N ASP A 135 -6.58 1.35 3.13
CA ASP A 135 -6.35 1.37 1.67
C ASP A 135 -7.62 1.16 0.83
N ASP A 136 -8.48 0.22 1.23
CA ASP A 136 -9.74 -0.11 0.58
C ASP A 136 -10.81 1.00 0.69
N LYS A 137 -10.57 2.03 1.50
CA LYS A 137 -11.44 3.20 1.69
C LYS A 137 -10.83 4.51 1.18
N ARG A 138 -9.57 4.50 0.71
CA ARG A 138 -8.88 5.69 0.21
C ARG A 138 -9.26 6.05 -1.22
N TYR A 139 -10.55 6.28 -1.46
CA TYR A 139 -11.05 6.74 -2.74
C TYR A 139 -12.34 7.56 -2.61
N PHE A 140 -12.67 8.32 -3.65
CA PHE A 140 -13.98 8.94 -3.84
C PHE A 140 -14.37 8.91 -5.31
N ASP A 141 -15.67 8.94 -5.58
CA ASP A 141 -16.22 8.96 -6.94
C ASP A 141 -16.80 10.36 -7.27
N ILE A 142 -16.63 10.78 -8.53
CA ILE A 142 -17.17 12.01 -9.14
C ILE A 142 -18.00 11.62 -10.36
N SER A 143 -19.20 12.15 -10.48
CA SER A 143 -19.99 12.02 -11.71
C SER A 143 -19.68 13.19 -12.63
N VAL A 144 -19.24 12.90 -13.85
CA VAL A 144 -18.90 13.89 -14.86
C VAL A 144 -19.96 13.86 -15.95
N THR A 145 -20.62 14.99 -16.18
CA THR A 145 -21.61 15.20 -17.25
C THR A 145 -20.97 16.02 -18.37
N THR A 146 -20.89 15.50 -19.59
CA THR A 146 -20.20 16.19 -20.69
C THR A 146 -20.75 15.81 -22.06
N ASN A 147 -20.66 16.72 -23.03
CA ASN A 147 -20.90 16.47 -24.45
C ASN A 147 -19.64 16.66 -25.32
N VAL A 148 -18.46 16.73 -24.69
CA VAL A 148 -17.16 16.81 -25.36
C VAL A 148 -16.24 15.72 -24.83
N LYS A 149 -15.21 15.35 -25.61
CA LYS A 149 -14.14 14.51 -25.10
C LYS A 149 -13.28 15.35 -24.16
N PHE A 150 -12.90 14.80 -23.01
CA PHE A 150 -12.11 15.52 -22.02
C PHE A 150 -10.95 14.69 -21.47
N LYS A 151 -9.99 15.40 -20.88
CA LYS A 151 -8.86 14.86 -20.15
C LYS A 151 -8.78 15.49 -18.75
N VAL A 152 -8.13 14.78 -17.85
CA VAL A 152 -7.88 15.20 -16.47
C VAL A 152 -6.41 15.56 -16.31
N GLU A 153 -6.14 16.78 -15.85
CA GLU A 153 -4.80 17.29 -15.59
C GLU A 153 -4.64 17.77 -14.14
N TYR A 154 -3.48 17.51 -13.57
CA TYR A 154 -3.06 17.99 -12.25
C TYR A 154 -1.54 18.11 -12.21
N SER A 155 -1.02 18.99 -11.35
CA SER A 155 0.43 19.17 -11.20
C SER A 155 1.09 17.89 -10.70
N GLN A 156 2.38 17.73 -10.97
CA GLN A 156 3.13 16.56 -10.49
C GLN A 156 3.13 16.45 -8.95
N ALA A 157 3.10 17.59 -8.26
CA ALA A 157 3.01 17.64 -6.79
C ALA A 157 1.64 17.20 -6.24
N ILE A 158 0.57 17.32 -7.03
CA ILE A 158 -0.78 16.83 -6.68
C ILE A 158 -0.90 15.35 -7.04
N GLY A 159 -0.37 14.98 -8.22
CA GLY A 159 -0.39 13.62 -8.74
C GLY A 159 0.41 12.61 -7.92
N SER A 160 1.14 13.08 -6.90
CA SER A 160 1.81 12.24 -5.92
C SER A 160 0.89 11.72 -4.83
N TRP A 161 -0.32 12.28 -4.64
CA TRP A 161 -1.23 11.87 -3.56
C TRP A 161 -2.71 11.84 -3.92
N VAL A 162 -3.16 12.42 -5.04
CA VAL A 162 -4.50 12.14 -5.60
C VAL A 162 -4.34 11.67 -7.04
N THR A 163 -4.91 10.51 -7.36
CA THR A 163 -4.72 9.88 -8.67
C THR A 163 -6.03 9.30 -9.23
N THR A 164 -6.09 9.16 -10.55
CA THR A 164 -7.14 8.41 -11.25
C THR A 164 -6.48 7.48 -12.25
N ASN A 165 -7.06 6.29 -12.43
CA ASN A 165 -6.55 5.29 -13.37
C ASN A 165 -6.74 5.70 -14.83
N ASN A 166 -7.72 6.56 -15.11
CA ASN A 166 -8.01 6.99 -16.47
C ASN A 166 -8.05 8.51 -16.55
N ARG A 167 -6.99 9.09 -17.12
CA ARG A 167 -6.89 10.54 -17.35
C ARG A 167 -7.58 10.99 -18.63
N THR A 168 -7.92 10.08 -19.54
CA THR A 168 -8.61 10.40 -20.79
C THR A 168 -9.76 9.39 -20.95
N PRO A 169 -10.84 9.54 -20.16
CA PRO A 169 -11.93 8.58 -20.16
C PRO A 169 -12.58 8.47 -21.53
N ASP A 170 -12.98 7.25 -21.89
CA ASP A 170 -13.71 7.02 -23.12
C ASP A 170 -15.17 7.47 -22.93
N VAL A 171 -15.58 8.44 -23.74
CA VAL A 171 -16.92 9.05 -23.69
C VAL A 171 -17.62 8.77 -25.01
N SER A 172 -18.67 7.97 -24.98
CA SER A 172 -19.52 7.71 -26.15
C SER A 172 -20.44 8.90 -26.42
N LEU A 173 -20.14 9.66 -27.48
CA LEU A 173 -20.92 10.82 -27.93
C LEU A 173 -21.80 10.45 -29.15
N ASP A 174 -22.57 9.37 -29.02
CA ASP A 174 -23.40 8.77 -30.07
C ASP A 174 -24.79 9.44 -30.24
N TYR A 175 -25.12 10.43 -29.41
CA TYR A 175 -26.42 11.12 -29.38
C TYR A 175 -26.31 12.63 -29.70
N GLY A 176 -25.42 13.00 -30.62
CA GLY A 176 -25.17 14.39 -31.00
C GLY A 176 -24.61 15.21 -29.83
N ALA A 177 -25.09 16.44 -29.67
CA ALA A 177 -24.62 17.38 -28.65
C ALA A 177 -25.17 17.13 -27.23
N ARG A 178 -25.99 16.10 -27.02
CA ARG A 178 -26.59 15.80 -25.71
C ARG A 178 -25.52 15.31 -24.72
N PRO A 179 -25.43 15.92 -23.52
CA PRO A 179 -24.47 15.47 -22.52
C PRO A 179 -24.70 14.03 -22.04
N ARG A 180 -23.60 13.32 -21.79
CA ARG A 180 -23.54 12.00 -21.17
C ARG A 180 -22.94 12.11 -19.78
N THR A 181 -23.35 11.22 -18.89
CA THR A 181 -22.80 11.14 -17.53
C THR A 181 -22.03 9.85 -17.34
N LEU A 182 -20.81 9.96 -16.81
CA LEU A 182 -19.96 8.84 -16.43
C LEU A 182 -19.43 9.03 -15.00
N LYS A 183 -19.00 7.94 -14.35
CA LYS A 183 -18.39 7.98 -13.03
C LYS A 183 -16.86 7.86 -13.14
N MET A 184 -16.15 8.74 -12.47
CA MET A 184 -14.69 8.70 -12.33
C MET A 184 -14.32 8.45 -10.87
N ARG A 185 -13.38 7.54 -10.64
CA ARG A 185 -12.84 7.23 -9.32
C ARG A 185 -11.48 7.87 -9.13
N PHE A 186 -11.31 8.56 -8.01
CA PHE A 186 -10.03 9.11 -7.57
C PHE A 186 -9.57 8.40 -6.30
N LYS A 187 -8.33 7.94 -6.28
CA LYS A 187 -7.64 7.41 -5.09
C LYS A 187 -6.82 8.50 -4.43
N TRP A 188 -6.60 8.38 -3.13
CA TRP A 188 -5.77 9.32 -2.38
C TRP A 188 -4.78 8.64 -1.42
N ASP A 189 -3.63 9.26 -1.18
CA ASP A 189 -2.65 8.80 -0.21
C ASP A 189 -2.82 9.56 1.12
N MET A 190 -2.37 8.95 2.21
CA MET A 190 -2.48 9.57 3.55
C MET A 190 -1.68 10.87 3.64
N ASN A 191 -2.18 11.83 4.40
CA ASN A 191 -1.43 13.01 4.80
C ASN A 191 -0.72 12.74 6.14
N THR A 192 0.59 12.95 6.15
CA THR A 192 1.46 12.78 7.33
C THR A 192 1.96 14.11 7.87
N ASP A 193 1.64 15.20 7.18
CA ASP A 193 2.06 16.55 7.54
C ASP A 193 1.04 17.16 8.51
N PRO A 194 1.47 17.90 9.55
CA PRO A 194 0.57 18.69 10.40
C PRO A 194 -0.14 19.85 9.68
N GLN A 195 0.04 20.00 8.38
CA GLN A 195 -0.68 20.96 7.55
C GLN A 195 -1.69 20.26 6.64
N GLU A 196 -2.84 20.91 6.47
CA GLU A 196 -3.79 20.54 5.43
C GLU A 196 -3.15 20.68 4.06
N ARG A 197 -3.55 19.82 3.12
CA ARG A 197 -3.09 19.91 1.73
C ARG A 197 -4.26 19.93 0.77
N ILE A 198 -4.12 20.74 -0.29
CA ILE A 198 -5.17 20.99 -1.27
C ILE A 198 -4.66 20.58 -2.65
N ALA A 199 -5.48 19.82 -3.37
CA ALA A 199 -5.27 19.46 -4.75
C ALA A 199 -6.32 20.13 -5.64
N SER A 200 -5.86 20.70 -6.75
CA SER A 200 -6.68 21.29 -7.81
C SER A 200 -6.52 20.45 -9.07
N ILE A 201 -7.61 19.81 -9.50
CA ILE A 201 -7.66 18.88 -10.63
C ILE A 201 -8.49 19.51 -11.74
N LYS A 202 -7.86 19.77 -12.89
CA LYS A 202 -8.51 20.39 -14.05
C LYS A 202 -9.11 19.35 -14.97
N PHE A 203 -10.31 19.64 -15.47
CA PHE A 203 -10.98 18.89 -16.51
C PHE A 203 -10.97 19.74 -17.77
N LEU A 204 -10.24 19.30 -18.78
CA LEU A 204 -10.00 20.07 -20.00
C LEU A 204 -10.55 19.33 -21.20
N PRO A 205 -11.11 20.02 -22.20
CA PRO A 205 -11.43 19.41 -23.48
C PRO A 205 -10.18 18.80 -24.12
N VAL A 206 -10.36 17.71 -24.87
CA VAL A 206 -9.29 17.12 -25.67
C VAL A 206 -9.04 17.95 -26.93
N ASN A 207 -10.10 18.45 -27.57
CA ASN A 207 -10.00 19.27 -28.76
C ASN A 207 -9.97 20.75 -28.36
N ALA A 208 -9.05 21.52 -28.94
CA ALA A 208 -8.92 22.96 -28.64
C ALA A 208 -10.14 23.79 -29.10
N GLU A 209 -10.86 23.32 -30.12
CA GLU A 209 -12.08 23.96 -30.63
C GLU A 209 -13.30 23.77 -29.71
N ASP A 210 -13.18 22.91 -28.70
CA ASP A 210 -14.22 22.66 -27.72
C ASP A 210 -14.16 23.69 -26.58
N GLU A 211 -14.50 24.95 -26.89
CA GLU A 211 -14.49 26.02 -25.89
C GLU A 211 -15.61 25.83 -24.84
N LEU A 212 -15.20 25.75 -23.57
CA LEU A 212 -16.13 25.68 -22.43
C LEU A 212 -16.49 27.08 -21.96
N GLU A 213 -17.73 27.28 -21.52
CA GLU A 213 -18.15 28.55 -20.91
C GLU A 213 -17.39 28.89 -19.62
N LYS A 214 -16.96 27.85 -18.89
CA LYS A 214 -16.22 27.98 -17.61
C LYS A 214 -15.17 26.88 -17.51
N GLU A 215 -14.04 27.23 -16.92
CA GLU A 215 -13.04 26.23 -16.51
C GLU A 215 -13.63 25.29 -15.45
N VAL A 216 -13.32 24.00 -15.59
CA VAL A 216 -13.86 22.96 -14.70
C VAL A 216 -12.72 22.42 -13.85
N THR A 217 -12.80 22.72 -12.56
CA THR A 217 -11.78 22.34 -11.59
C THR A 217 -12.43 21.67 -10.39
N LEU A 218 -11.91 20.51 -10.01
CA LEU A 218 -12.23 19.81 -8.78
C LEU A 218 -11.18 20.16 -7.72
N THR A 219 -11.64 20.61 -6.56
CA THR A 219 -10.79 20.84 -5.38
C THR A 219 -10.90 19.67 -4.43
N VAL A 220 -9.77 19.07 -4.04
CA VAL A 220 -9.71 18.02 -3.02
C VAL A 220 -8.92 18.57 -1.83
N LYS A 221 -9.56 18.64 -0.67
CA LYS A 221 -8.93 19.06 0.58
C LYS A 221 -8.70 17.83 1.44
N GLN A 222 -7.49 17.66 1.94
CA GLN A 222 -7.16 16.61 2.89
C GLN A 222 -6.75 17.20 4.22
N GLU A 223 -7.36 16.68 5.29
CA GLU A 223 -7.08 17.10 6.66
C GLU A 223 -5.60 16.94 7.03
N ALA A 224 -5.16 17.77 7.98
CA ALA A 224 -3.85 17.68 8.61
C ALA A 224 -3.70 16.42 9.46
N ALA A 225 -2.48 15.90 9.58
CA ALA A 225 -2.13 14.95 10.63
C ALA A 225 -1.94 15.66 11.98
N PRO A 226 -2.08 14.96 13.12
CA PRO A 226 -1.64 15.50 14.39
C PRO A 226 -0.13 15.83 14.37
N GLU A 227 0.25 16.97 14.94
CA GLU A 227 1.67 17.34 15.07
C GLU A 227 2.41 16.38 16.01
N ILE A 228 3.57 15.89 15.56
CA ILE A 228 4.46 15.03 16.33
C ILE A 228 5.63 15.88 16.84
N THR A 229 5.53 16.32 18.10
CA THR A 229 6.55 17.11 18.82
C THR A 229 7.72 16.24 19.29
N ASP A 230 8.91 16.82 19.52
CA ASP A 230 10.07 16.08 20.07
C ASP A 230 9.95 15.94 21.61
N ASP A 231 8.89 15.29 22.07
CA ASP A 231 8.62 15.03 23.47
C ASP A 231 7.82 13.73 23.64
N ARG A 232 7.46 13.41 24.89
CA ARG A 232 6.68 12.21 25.23
C ARG A 232 5.32 12.20 24.54
N ARG A 233 4.69 13.36 24.35
CA ARG A 233 3.39 13.47 23.68
C ARG A 233 3.54 13.11 22.21
N GLY A 234 4.56 13.64 21.53
CA GLY A 234 4.83 13.27 20.15
C GLY A 234 5.13 11.79 19.98
N ASP A 235 5.90 11.16 20.89
CA ASP A 235 6.11 9.70 20.84
C ASP A 235 4.78 8.92 20.90
N SER A 236 3.85 9.31 21.77
CA SER A 236 2.53 8.66 21.88
C SER A 236 1.70 8.81 20.60
N ILE A 237 1.71 10.01 20.00
CA ILE A 237 1.02 10.29 18.73
C ILE A 237 1.63 9.46 17.60
N ALA A 238 2.97 9.41 17.53
CA ALA A 238 3.68 8.62 16.53
C ALA A 238 3.31 7.13 16.59
N ILE A 239 3.24 6.56 17.80
CA ILE A 239 2.84 5.16 18.01
C ILE A 239 1.40 4.92 17.52
N VAL A 240 0.44 5.77 17.90
CA VAL A 240 -0.97 5.60 17.51
C VAL A 240 -1.15 5.72 16.00
N ILE A 241 -0.52 6.73 15.37
CA ILE A 241 -0.58 6.91 13.92
C ILE A 241 0.06 5.71 13.22
N ALA A 242 1.26 5.30 13.64
CA ALA A 242 1.97 4.18 13.02
C ALA A 242 1.16 2.89 13.10
N SER A 243 0.58 2.59 14.27
CA SER A 243 -0.27 1.42 14.49
C SER A 243 -1.51 1.42 13.60
N THR A 244 -2.16 2.57 13.46
CA THR A 244 -3.34 2.73 12.59
C THR A 244 -2.97 2.48 11.13
N LYS A 245 -1.87 3.08 10.65
CA LYS A 245 -1.40 2.91 9.26
C LYS A 245 -0.99 1.47 8.94
N MET A 246 -0.34 0.81 9.89
CA MET A 246 0.04 -0.60 9.74
C MET A 246 -1.13 -1.56 10.00
N ARG A 247 -2.32 -1.05 10.32
CA ARG A 247 -3.53 -1.83 10.60
C ARG A 247 -3.27 -2.88 11.67
N SER A 248 -2.60 -2.45 12.73
CA SER A 248 -2.40 -3.26 13.93
C SER A 248 -3.74 -3.65 14.54
N MET A 249 -3.86 -4.90 14.95
CA MET A 249 -5.01 -5.35 15.74
C MET A 249 -4.78 -5.12 17.26
N MET A 250 -3.60 -4.65 17.66
CA MET A 250 -3.36 -4.19 19.02
C MET A 250 -4.05 -2.84 19.24
N ASN A 251 -4.62 -2.66 20.41
CA ASN A 251 -5.18 -1.39 20.85
C ASN A 251 -4.46 -0.93 22.12
N TRP A 252 -4.29 0.38 22.24
CA TRP A 252 -3.82 1.03 23.46
C TRP A 252 -4.88 1.98 23.97
N ASP A 253 -5.00 2.07 25.29
CA ASP A 253 -5.80 3.11 25.91
C ASP A 253 -5.00 4.41 25.93
N ALA A 254 -5.32 5.32 25.01
CA ALA A 254 -4.65 6.60 24.90
C ALA A 254 -4.91 7.54 26.09
N SER A 255 -5.82 7.20 27.01
CA SER A 255 -6.03 7.93 28.26
C SER A 255 -5.03 7.54 29.36
N GLU A 256 -4.39 6.38 29.23
CA GLU A 256 -3.40 5.87 30.17
C GLU A 256 -1.99 6.39 29.87
N ARG A 257 -1.10 6.33 30.87
CA ARG A 257 0.31 6.65 30.66
C ARG A 257 0.98 5.60 29.75
N LEU A 258 1.96 6.04 28.95
CA LEU A 258 2.70 5.19 28.00
C LEU A 258 3.33 3.93 28.63
N ASP A 259 3.71 3.98 29.90
CA ASP A 259 4.28 2.83 30.62
C ASP A 259 3.26 1.75 30.98
N TYR A 260 1.96 2.01 30.80
CA TYR A 260 0.90 1.00 30.88
C TYR A 260 0.49 0.45 29.50
N TRP A 261 1.04 0.98 28.42
CA TRP A 261 0.70 0.51 27.07
C TRP A 261 1.39 -0.82 26.81
N LEU A 262 0.61 -1.82 26.42
CA LEU A 262 1.12 -3.16 26.12
C LEU A 262 2.24 -3.10 25.07
N GLY A 263 3.41 -3.66 25.39
CA GLY A 263 4.56 -3.67 24.48
C GLY A 263 5.28 -2.32 24.35
N VAL A 264 5.02 -1.35 25.23
CA VAL A 264 5.75 -0.09 25.30
C VAL A 264 6.53 -0.02 26.61
N THR A 265 7.77 0.44 26.54
CA THR A 265 8.54 0.86 27.72
C THR A 265 9.09 2.26 27.53
N VAL A 266 9.31 2.97 28.63
CA VAL A 266 9.87 4.31 28.63
C VAL A 266 11.22 4.32 29.34
N TRP A 267 12.03 5.35 29.06
CA TRP A 267 13.28 5.57 29.77
C TRP A 267 13.05 6.02 31.22
N GLU A 268 13.71 5.35 32.16
CA GLU A 268 13.64 5.66 33.60
C GLU A 268 14.95 6.27 34.11
N ARG A 269 14.89 6.95 35.26
CA ARG A 269 16.07 7.59 35.88
C ARG A 269 17.17 6.60 36.28
N THR A 270 16.78 5.35 36.51
CA THR A 270 17.65 4.22 36.90
C THR A 270 18.31 3.54 35.70
N ASP A 271 17.90 3.88 34.48
CA ASP A 271 18.44 3.27 33.28
C ASP A 271 19.90 3.67 33.04
N LYS A 272 20.68 2.70 32.59
CA LYS A 272 22.06 2.94 32.19
C LYS A 272 22.11 3.88 30.98
N ASP A 273 22.99 4.87 31.02
CA ASP A 273 23.21 5.87 29.95
C ASP A 273 21.99 6.77 29.67
N VAL A 274 21.07 6.92 30.63
CA VAL A 274 19.93 7.84 30.53
C VAL A 274 20.37 9.29 30.75
N THR A 275 19.82 10.19 29.94
CA THR A 275 19.99 11.64 30.06
C THR A 275 18.65 12.29 30.39
N PRO A 276 18.62 13.51 30.98
CA PRO A 276 17.37 14.15 31.40
C PRO A 276 16.31 14.23 30.30
N GLU A 277 16.70 14.49 29.05
CA GLU A 277 15.83 14.60 27.89
C GLU A 277 15.25 13.26 27.40
N LYS A 278 15.82 12.13 27.83
CA LYS A 278 15.27 10.79 27.54
C LYS A 278 14.16 10.40 28.53
N ILE A 279 14.20 10.89 29.77
CA ILE A 279 13.31 10.42 30.84
C ILE A 279 11.83 10.53 30.41
N GLY A 280 11.12 9.41 30.47
CA GLY A 280 9.71 9.31 30.09
C GLY A 280 9.44 9.26 28.57
N ARG A 281 10.49 9.32 27.72
CA ARG A 281 10.41 9.08 26.27
C ARG A 281 10.35 7.57 26.00
N VAL A 282 9.79 7.19 24.87
CA VAL A 282 9.67 5.77 24.50
C VAL A 282 11.04 5.16 24.26
N ARG A 283 11.31 4.05 24.95
CA ARG A 283 12.54 3.26 24.86
C ARG A 283 12.34 1.99 24.06
N SER A 284 11.17 1.36 24.17
CA SER A 284 10.79 0.23 23.32
C SER A 284 9.33 0.31 22.92
N VAL A 285 9.02 -0.15 21.72
CA VAL A 285 7.64 -0.35 21.25
C VAL A 285 7.53 -1.63 20.42
N GLU A 286 6.44 -2.34 20.61
CA GLU A 286 6.03 -3.48 19.80
C GLU A 286 4.76 -3.18 19.00
N PHE A 287 4.83 -3.40 17.70
CA PHE A 287 3.69 -3.37 16.78
C PHE A 287 3.40 -4.79 16.33
N ARG A 288 2.33 -5.41 16.84
CA ARG A 288 1.98 -6.80 16.51
C ARG A 288 0.63 -6.91 15.82
N LEU A 289 0.39 -8.09 15.28
CA LEU A 289 -0.84 -8.45 14.59
C LEU A 289 -1.11 -7.55 13.39
N LEU A 290 -0.06 -7.16 12.67
CA LEU A 290 -0.15 -6.20 11.58
C LEU A 290 -0.83 -6.81 10.34
N ASN A 291 -1.76 -6.07 9.76
CA ASN A 291 -2.43 -6.44 8.52
C ASN A 291 -2.24 -5.39 7.42
N THR A 292 -0.98 -5.18 7.03
CA THR A 292 -0.59 -4.19 6.02
C THR A 292 0.16 -4.84 4.85
N LYS A 293 0.13 -4.13 3.72
CA LYS A 293 0.94 -4.37 2.52
C LYS A 293 1.76 -3.13 2.15
N GLU A 294 1.74 -2.10 3.00
CA GLU A 294 2.43 -0.83 2.81
C GLU A 294 3.80 -0.88 3.50
N VAL A 295 4.67 0.06 3.13
CA VAL A 295 5.96 0.26 3.82
C VAL A 295 5.72 0.73 5.26
N LEU A 296 6.75 0.67 6.10
CA LEU A 296 6.66 1.18 7.46
C LEU A 296 6.39 2.70 7.46
N PRO A 297 5.52 3.18 8.37
CA PRO A 297 5.16 4.59 8.43
C PRO A 297 6.31 5.44 9.01
N VAL A 298 6.56 6.59 8.38
CA VAL A 298 7.65 7.53 8.74
C VAL A 298 7.54 8.06 10.17
N GLU A 299 6.36 7.98 10.78
CA GLU A 299 6.12 8.34 12.17
C GLU A 299 6.95 7.51 13.15
N ILE A 300 7.28 6.25 12.84
CA ILE A 300 8.17 5.43 13.70
C ILE A 300 9.53 6.12 13.85
N GLY A 301 10.03 6.76 12.79
CA GLY A 301 11.28 7.53 12.79
C GLY A 301 11.26 8.76 13.70
N LYS A 302 10.10 9.18 14.21
CA LYS A 302 9.95 10.30 15.14
C LYS A 302 10.15 9.91 16.60
N ILE A 303 10.17 8.60 16.91
CA ILE A 303 10.41 8.07 18.25
C ILE A 303 11.92 8.11 18.53
N LYS A 304 12.42 9.31 18.83
CA LYS A 304 13.85 9.67 18.77
C LYS A 304 14.78 8.77 19.57
N TYR A 305 14.38 8.35 20.78
CA TYR A 305 15.23 7.59 21.71
C TYR A 305 14.90 6.10 21.77
N LEU A 306 14.30 5.56 20.70
CA LEU A 306 13.93 4.15 20.61
C LEU A 306 15.18 3.24 20.59
N GLU A 307 15.28 2.32 21.55
CA GLU A 307 16.33 1.29 21.62
C GLU A 307 15.89 -0.07 21.08
N THR A 308 14.60 -0.41 21.21
CA THR A 308 14.08 -1.73 20.83
C THR A 308 12.77 -1.59 20.07
N LEU A 309 12.73 -2.10 18.84
CA LEU A 309 11.56 -2.10 17.98
C LEU A 309 11.20 -3.52 17.56
N VAL A 310 9.96 -3.92 17.83
CA VAL A 310 9.40 -5.20 17.36
C VAL A 310 8.25 -4.92 16.41
N ILE A 311 8.29 -5.55 15.24
CA ILE A 311 7.26 -5.47 14.19
C ILE A 311 6.87 -6.91 13.86
N TYR A 312 5.61 -7.25 14.05
CA TYR A 312 5.11 -8.61 13.88
C TYR A 312 3.85 -8.64 13.00
N GLY A 313 3.97 -9.21 11.81
CA GLY A 313 2.86 -9.37 10.89
C GLY A 313 1.86 -10.45 11.30
N ASN A 314 0.65 -10.36 10.76
CA ASN A 314 -0.42 -11.37 10.87
C ASN A 314 -1.03 -11.70 9.50
N THR A 315 -0.39 -11.24 8.44
CA THR A 315 -0.81 -11.49 7.06
C THR A 315 -0.23 -12.80 6.57
N ASN A 316 -0.96 -13.46 5.67
CA ASN A 316 -0.39 -14.55 4.91
C ASN A 316 0.68 -13.98 3.97
N THR A 317 1.94 -14.14 4.36
CA THR A 317 3.11 -13.57 3.67
C THR A 317 3.25 -14.09 2.24
N SER A 318 2.69 -15.27 1.91
CA SER A 318 2.70 -15.83 0.55
C SER A 318 1.90 -15.01 -0.47
N LEU A 319 0.94 -14.19 -0.02
CA LEU A 319 0.09 -13.34 -0.86
C LEU A 319 0.59 -11.90 -1.00
N LEU A 320 1.74 -11.59 -0.40
CA LEU A 320 2.35 -10.25 -0.42
C LEU A 320 3.22 -10.05 -1.66
N PRO A 321 3.29 -8.81 -2.18
CA PRO A 321 4.03 -8.51 -3.40
C PRO A 321 5.51 -8.87 -3.28
N SER A 322 6.15 -9.01 -4.44
CA SER A 322 7.59 -9.23 -4.57
C SER A 322 8.13 -8.22 -5.58
N PRO A 323 9.04 -7.30 -5.20
CA PRO A 323 9.62 -7.13 -3.88
C PRO A 323 8.66 -6.48 -2.87
N TYR A 324 8.88 -6.74 -1.58
CA TYR A 324 8.26 -6.02 -0.47
C TYR A 324 9.33 -5.56 0.52
N ARG A 325 9.27 -4.29 0.93
CA ARG A 325 10.34 -3.57 1.64
C ARG A 325 9.77 -2.77 2.80
N ILE A 326 10.62 -2.41 3.76
CA ILE A 326 10.22 -1.61 4.92
C ILE A 326 10.22 -0.10 4.64
N GLY A 327 10.95 0.37 3.63
CA GLY A 327 11.12 1.79 3.36
C GLY A 327 12.03 2.50 4.37
N ASN A 328 12.11 3.84 4.27
CA ASN A 328 13.10 4.63 5.00
C ASN A 328 12.64 5.10 6.40
N ALA A 329 11.54 4.56 6.93
CA ALA A 329 10.98 5.02 8.21
C ALA A 329 11.96 4.89 9.39
N LEU A 330 12.87 3.92 9.34
CA LEU A 330 13.82 3.64 10.41
C LEU A 330 15.20 4.29 10.21
N ALA A 331 15.43 4.92 9.06
CA ALA A 331 16.77 5.30 8.60
C ALA A 331 17.51 6.24 9.56
N GLU A 332 16.78 7.08 10.30
CA GLU A 332 17.36 8.11 11.19
C GLU A 332 17.31 7.75 12.69
N LEU A 333 16.93 6.50 13.04
CA LEU A 333 16.86 6.03 14.44
C LEU A 333 18.24 5.68 15.01
N LYS A 334 18.91 6.68 15.59
CA LYS A 334 20.31 6.59 16.06
C LYS A 334 20.53 5.71 17.30
N TYR A 335 19.47 5.36 18.03
CA TYR A 335 19.56 4.63 19.30
C TYR A 335 19.08 3.18 19.18
N LEU A 336 18.62 2.76 18.00
CA LEU A 336 17.98 1.46 17.80
C LEU A 336 19.00 0.31 17.87
N LYS A 337 19.03 -0.39 19.01
CA LYS A 337 19.96 -1.49 19.30
C LYS A 337 19.38 -2.86 19.00
N ASN A 338 18.06 -3.03 19.10
CA ASN A 338 17.39 -4.30 18.83
C ASN A 338 16.24 -4.08 17.86
N LEU A 339 16.30 -4.77 16.72
CA LEU A 339 15.26 -4.72 15.70
C LEU A 339 14.77 -6.13 15.38
N THR A 340 13.47 -6.36 15.59
CA THR A 340 12.77 -7.55 15.13
C THR A 340 11.71 -7.13 14.10
N ILE A 341 11.78 -7.70 12.90
CA ILE A 341 10.74 -7.60 11.88
C ILE A 341 10.37 -9.02 11.50
N SER A 342 9.32 -9.56 12.09
CA SER A 342 8.93 -10.96 11.93
C SER A 342 7.59 -11.10 11.23
N ALA A 343 7.46 -12.11 10.37
CA ALA A 343 6.21 -12.45 9.68
C ALA A 343 5.55 -11.29 8.89
N LEU A 344 6.33 -10.26 8.51
CA LEU A 344 5.84 -9.12 7.73
C LEU A 344 5.83 -9.46 6.23
N GLY A 345 6.63 -10.44 5.79
CA GLY A 345 6.73 -10.90 4.41
C GLY A 345 7.61 -10.04 3.51
N ILE A 346 8.46 -9.20 4.11
CA ILE A 346 9.50 -8.46 3.38
C ILE A 346 10.44 -9.43 2.64
N THR A 347 10.96 -9.00 1.50
CA THR A 347 11.81 -9.85 0.64
C THR A 347 13.28 -9.46 0.69
N THR A 348 13.60 -8.34 1.36
CA THR A 348 14.95 -7.80 1.48
C THR A 348 14.96 -6.70 2.56
N ILE A 349 16.16 -6.32 2.98
CA ILE A 349 16.43 -5.12 3.77
C ILE A 349 17.76 -4.56 3.28
N ASP A 350 17.86 -3.24 3.15
CA ASP A 350 19.09 -2.58 2.74
C ASP A 350 19.63 -1.59 3.78
N LYS A 351 20.93 -1.29 3.68
CA LYS A 351 21.61 -0.41 4.62
C LYS A 351 21.11 1.04 4.61
N ASN A 352 20.44 1.49 3.54
CA ASN A 352 19.89 2.85 3.48
C ASN A 352 18.56 2.92 4.25
N GLU A 353 17.74 1.87 4.17
CA GLU A 353 16.54 1.72 5.01
C GLU A 353 16.89 1.72 6.51
N LEU A 354 18.10 1.26 6.85
CA LEU A 354 18.66 1.20 8.21
C LEU A 354 19.90 2.09 8.41
N LYS A 355 20.01 3.22 7.71
CA LYS A 355 21.24 4.06 7.65
C LYS A 355 21.93 4.34 8.99
N GLU A 356 21.21 4.88 9.98
CA GLU A 356 21.74 5.09 11.34
C GLU A 356 21.70 3.81 12.18
N PRO A 357 20.60 3.02 12.20
CA PRO A 357 20.54 1.75 12.94
C PRO A 357 21.70 0.78 12.67
N CYS A 358 22.12 0.59 11.42
CA CYS A 358 23.21 -0.33 11.05
C CYS A 358 24.49 -0.11 11.89
N LYS A 359 24.77 1.13 12.29
CA LYS A 359 25.98 1.48 13.05
C LYS A 359 25.93 1.06 14.52
N VAL A 360 24.74 0.81 15.07
CA VAL A 360 24.51 0.62 16.51
C VAL A 360 23.70 -0.64 16.86
N LEU A 361 23.06 -1.27 15.86
CA LEU A 361 22.30 -2.50 16.03
C LEU A 361 23.18 -3.62 16.60
N ARG A 362 22.68 -4.25 17.67
CA ARG A 362 23.25 -5.44 18.31
C ARG A 362 22.47 -6.70 17.97
N THR A 363 21.16 -6.56 17.72
CA THR A 363 20.28 -7.65 17.34
C THR A 363 19.46 -7.27 16.12
N LEU A 364 19.51 -8.12 15.09
CA LEU A 364 18.66 -8.04 13.91
C LEU A 364 17.96 -9.39 13.71
N ASP A 365 16.66 -9.42 13.90
CA ASP A 365 15.82 -10.59 13.64
C ASP A 365 14.84 -10.28 12.52
N VAL A 366 15.02 -10.94 11.38
CA VAL A 366 14.15 -10.84 10.21
C VAL A 366 13.48 -12.19 9.91
N SER A 367 13.14 -12.93 10.97
CA SER A 367 12.53 -14.25 10.88
C SER A 367 11.14 -14.27 10.23
N GLY A 368 10.77 -15.39 9.61
CA GLY A 368 9.42 -15.60 9.10
C GLY A 368 9.03 -14.72 7.90
N ASN A 369 9.99 -14.12 7.21
CA ASN A 369 9.75 -13.28 6.04
C ASN A 369 9.95 -14.06 4.72
N ASN A 370 10.05 -13.35 3.59
CA ASN A 370 10.11 -13.92 2.24
C ASN A 370 11.44 -13.60 1.54
N PHE A 371 12.55 -13.51 2.27
CA PHE A 371 13.84 -13.20 1.67
C PHE A 371 14.20 -14.24 0.61
N THR A 372 14.65 -13.82 -0.57
CA THR A 372 15.09 -14.75 -1.62
C THR A 372 16.61 -14.90 -1.68
N SER A 373 17.33 -14.02 -0.98
CA SER A 373 18.78 -14.03 -0.85
C SER A 373 19.21 -13.36 0.45
N ILE A 374 20.46 -13.61 0.86
CA ILE A 374 21.10 -12.83 1.93
C ILE A 374 21.44 -11.44 1.35
N PRO A 375 21.02 -10.32 1.98
CA PRO A 375 21.35 -8.98 1.50
C PRO A 375 22.87 -8.77 1.42
N TYR A 376 23.34 -8.20 0.30
CA TYR A 376 24.77 -8.03 0.03
C TYR A 376 25.47 -7.07 1.02
N ASP A 377 24.69 -6.17 1.61
CA ASP A 377 25.10 -5.15 2.55
C ASP A 377 24.97 -5.60 4.02
N LEU A 378 24.42 -6.80 4.28
CA LEU A 378 24.45 -7.43 5.59
C LEU A 378 25.84 -8.00 5.88
N THR A 379 26.76 -7.13 6.32
CA THR A 379 28.19 -7.44 6.49
C THR A 379 28.74 -6.84 7.78
N PRO A 380 29.85 -7.37 8.32
CA PRO A 380 30.52 -6.81 9.51
C PRO A 380 30.91 -5.33 9.35
N THR A 381 31.23 -4.89 8.13
CA THR A 381 31.61 -3.51 7.84
C THR A 381 30.43 -2.55 8.00
N ASN A 382 29.25 -2.93 7.49
CA ASN A 382 28.06 -2.10 7.62
C ASN A 382 27.40 -2.22 8.99
N TYR A 383 27.57 -3.36 9.67
CA TYR A 383 26.97 -3.68 10.98
C TYR A 383 28.04 -4.00 12.04
N PRO A 384 28.90 -3.03 12.40
CA PRO A 384 30.09 -3.29 13.22
C PRO A 384 29.82 -3.76 14.66
N GLU A 385 28.62 -3.48 15.18
CA GLU A 385 28.15 -3.76 16.54
C GLU A 385 27.18 -4.96 16.61
N LEU A 386 26.86 -5.59 15.49
CA LEU A 386 25.86 -6.68 15.45
C LEU A 386 26.43 -7.94 16.09
N LEU A 387 25.69 -8.48 17.04
CA LEU A 387 26.03 -9.68 17.80
C LEU A 387 25.05 -10.83 17.52
N ASN A 388 23.78 -10.52 17.25
CA ASN A 388 22.74 -11.52 17.05
C ASN A 388 22.05 -11.29 15.71
N LEU A 389 22.05 -12.31 14.85
CA LEU A 389 21.39 -12.28 13.56
C LEU A 389 20.49 -13.51 13.38
N SER A 390 19.23 -13.27 13.06
CA SER A 390 18.26 -14.32 12.74
C SER A 390 17.66 -14.09 11.36
N LEU A 391 17.82 -15.09 10.49
CA LEU A 391 17.19 -15.25 9.18
C LEU A 391 16.29 -16.49 9.18
N THR A 392 15.83 -16.92 10.36
CA THR A 392 15.03 -18.14 10.55
C THR A 392 13.73 -18.10 9.76
N GLY A 393 13.34 -19.20 9.11
CA GLY A 393 11.99 -19.33 8.57
C GLY A 393 11.68 -18.42 7.39
N ASN A 394 12.67 -18.02 6.58
CA ASN A 394 12.44 -17.19 5.39
C ASN A 394 11.92 -18.02 4.19
N ARG A 395 10.84 -18.78 4.39
CA ARG A 395 10.14 -19.53 3.34
C ARG A 395 8.89 -18.78 2.92
N ARG A 396 8.70 -18.53 1.61
CA ARG A 396 7.42 -17.98 1.12
C ARG A 396 6.31 -19.02 1.15
N TYR A 397 6.66 -20.27 0.84
CA TYR A 397 5.72 -21.39 0.86
C TYR A 397 6.22 -22.45 1.84
N SER A 398 5.51 -22.62 2.95
CA SER A 398 5.82 -23.64 3.95
C SER A 398 5.65 -25.07 3.44
N SER A 399 4.90 -25.25 2.34
CA SER A 399 4.65 -26.55 1.69
C SER A 399 5.81 -27.07 0.84
N ILE A 400 6.93 -26.35 0.74
CA ILE A 400 8.10 -26.80 -0.02
C ILE A 400 8.80 -27.92 0.74
N THR A 401 8.77 -29.11 0.17
CA THR A 401 9.47 -30.30 0.68
C THR A 401 10.35 -30.97 -0.37
N ASP A 402 10.29 -30.60 -1.64
CA ASP A 402 11.15 -31.19 -2.69
C ASP A 402 11.72 -30.08 -3.56
N LEU A 403 12.99 -29.72 -3.33
CA LEU A 403 13.66 -28.66 -4.06
C LEU A 403 13.99 -29.05 -5.51
N SER A 404 14.12 -30.35 -5.81
CA SER A 404 14.43 -30.84 -7.17
C SER A 404 13.31 -30.59 -8.18
N THR A 405 12.09 -30.39 -7.69
CA THR A 405 10.90 -30.11 -8.51
C THR A 405 10.30 -28.72 -8.28
N GLU A 406 10.93 -27.89 -7.45
CA GLU A 406 10.41 -26.57 -7.08
C GLU A 406 10.63 -25.54 -8.21
N THR A 407 9.54 -25.20 -8.90
CA THR A 407 9.50 -24.30 -10.05
C THR A 407 8.86 -22.94 -9.77
N ARG A 408 8.26 -22.72 -8.59
CA ARG A 408 7.59 -21.45 -8.26
C ARG A 408 8.58 -20.31 -8.15
N ASP A 409 8.15 -19.14 -8.59
CA ASP A 409 8.91 -17.91 -8.45
C ASP A 409 9.07 -17.51 -6.98
N ASN A 410 10.28 -17.08 -6.62
CA ASN A 410 10.62 -16.54 -5.30
C ASN A 410 10.16 -17.45 -4.13
N PRO A 411 10.64 -18.71 -4.03
CA PRO A 411 10.16 -19.69 -3.06
C PRO A 411 10.50 -19.35 -1.59
N GLY A 412 11.39 -18.38 -1.37
CA GLY A 412 12.00 -18.06 -0.09
C GLY A 412 13.52 -18.11 -0.20
N LEU A 413 14.21 -18.20 0.95
CA LEU A 413 15.66 -18.09 1.07
C LEU A 413 16.30 -19.41 0.60
N ARG A 414 16.35 -19.58 -0.72
CA ARG A 414 16.93 -20.73 -1.41
C ARG A 414 18.34 -20.40 -1.87
N ILE A 415 19.33 -20.96 -1.17
CA ILE A 415 20.73 -20.62 -1.34
C ILE A 415 21.60 -21.87 -1.23
N ASP A 416 22.57 -21.99 -2.14
CA ASP A 416 23.60 -23.01 -2.07
C ASP A 416 24.57 -22.67 -0.91
N ALA A 417 24.82 -23.62 -0.01
CA ALA A 417 25.74 -23.46 1.11
C ALA A 417 27.20 -23.18 0.67
N SER A 418 27.56 -23.45 -0.58
CA SER A 418 28.86 -23.09 -1.15
C SER A 418 28.95 -21.63 -1.64
N SER A 419 27.83 -20.91 -1.72
CA SER A 419 27.76 -19.55 -2.24
C SER A 419 28.57 -18.55 -1.42
N SER A 420 29.10 -17.52 -2.08
CA SER A 420 29.91 -16.48 -1.43
C SER A 420 29.15 -15.72 -0.35
N SER A 421 27.86 -15.44 -0.55
CA SER A 421 27.02 -14.74 0.44
C SER A 421 26.81 -15.56 1.71
N PHE A 422 26.57 -16.87 1.58
CA PHE A 422 26.46 -17.76 2.73
C PHE A 422 27.81 -17.92 3.45
N LYS A 423 28.90 -18.13 2.71
CA LYS A 423 30.26 -18.18 3.27
C LYS A 423 30.62 -16.91 4.05
N ASN A 424 30.29 -15.73 3.52
CA ASN A 424 30.58 -14.45 4.18
C ASN A 424 29.85 -14.31 5.51
N LEU A 425 28.63 -14.86 5.62
CA LEU A 425 27.86 -14.86 6.86
C LEU A 425 28.56 -15.67 7.96
N LEU A 426 29.08 -16.85 7.61
CA LEU A 426 29.80 -17.73 8.55
C LEU A 426 31.16 -17.14 8.98
N LYS A 427 31.80 -16.32 8.14
CA LYS A 427 33.07 -15.64 8.47
C LYS A 427 32.90 -14.49 9.48
N TRP A 428 31.68 -14.19 9.94
CA TRP A 428 31.42 -13.04 10.82
C TRP A 428 31.81 -13.33 12.27
N GLU A 429 33.08 -13.09 12.61
CA GLU A 429 33.66 -13.51 13.89
C GLU A 429 33.01 -12.91 15.14
N LYS A 430 32.46 -11.68 15.06
CA LYS A 430 31.84 -11.00 16.21
C LYS A 430 30.47 -11.54 16.61
N LEU A 431 29.80 -12.32 15.76
CA LEU A 431 28.47 -12.83 16.08
C LEU A 431 28.52 -13.75 17.30
N LYS A 432 27.60 -13.51 18.23
CA LYS A 432 27.25 -14.40 19.34
C LYS A 432 26.12 -15.34 18.97
N SER A 433 25.23 -14.95 18.06
CA SER A 433 24.13 -15.79 17.61
C SER A 433 23.93 -15.67 16.11
N LEU A 434 23.86 -16.81 15.43
CA LEU A 434 23.46 -16.90 14.03
C LEU A 434 22.40 -17.99 13.86
N SER A 435 21.18 -17.58 13.49
CA SER A 435 20.05 -18.49 13.29
C SER A 435 19.59 -18.50 11.83
N LEU A 436 19.69 -19.67 11.21
CA LEU A 436 19.43 -19.95 9.80
C LEU A 436 18.45 -21.11 9.63
N SER A 437 17.79 -21.51 10.71
CA SER A 437 16.87 -22.65 10.73
C SER A 437 15.68 -22.44 9.80
N TYR A 438 15.13 -23.55 9.30
CA TYR A 438 13.88 -23.55 8.56
C TYR A 438 13.88 -22.67 7.29
N ASN A 439 14.97 -22.68 6.53
CA ASN A 439 15.09 -22.01 5.23
C ASN A 439 15.10 -23.05 4.09
N LEU A 440 15.50 -22.64 2.89
CA LEU A 440 15.69 -23.51 1.73
C LEU A 440 17.19 -23.62 1.38
N ILE A 441 18.07 -23.61 2.40
CA ILE A 441 19.53 -23.72 2.22
C ILE A 441 19.84 -25.16 1.83
N TYR A 442 20.64 -25.36 0.78
CA TYR A 442 20.94 -26.71 0.27
C TYR A 442 22.42 -26.92 -0.06
N GLY A 443 22.78 -28.17 -0.29
CA GLY A 443 24.15 -28.57 -0.62
C GLY A 443 25.01 -28.84 0.61
N GLN A 444 26.32 -28.89 0.40
CA GLN A 444 27.30 -29.20 1.44
C GLN A 444 27.75 -27.93 2.17
N LEU A 445 27.84 -28.01 3.50
CA LEU A 445 28.44 -26.94 4.29
C LEU A 445 29.90 -26.71 3.85
N PRO A 446 30.34 -25.45 3.74
CA PRO A 446 31.65 -25.13 3.23
C PRO A 446 32.75 -25.58 4.20
N THR A 447 33.81 -26.17 3.66
CA THR A 447 34.99 -26.56 4.43
C THR A 447 35.96 -25.41 4.66
N PHE A 448 35.86 -24.33 3.86
CA PHE A 448 36.82 -23.21 3.83
C PHE A 448 38.27 -23.62 3.54
N ILE A 449 38.45 -24.78 2.91
CA ILE A 449 39.74 -25.31 2.47
C ILE A 449 39.72 -25.36 0.94
N ASN A 450 40.78 -24.84 0.32
CA ASN A 450 40.96 -24.87 -1.11
C ASN A 450 41.21 -26.31 -1.59
N SER A 451 40.35 -26.79 -2.48
CA SER A 451 40.39 -28.16 -2.99
C SER A 451 41.65 -28.50 -3.79
N TYR A 452 42.36 -27.50 -4.33
CA TYR A 452 43.53 -27.72 -5.18
C TYR A 452 44.82 -27.93 -4.39
N ASN A 453 44.98 -27.24 -3.26
CA ASN A 453 46.25 -27.21 -2.51
C ASN A 453 46.10 -27.45 -1.00
N GLY A 454 44.87 -27.60 -0.50
CA GLY A 454 44.60 -27.81 0.92
C GLY A 454 44.80 -26.59 1.81
N SER A 455 45.07 -25.40 1.26
CA SER A 455 45.23 -24.18 2.06
C SER A 455 43.88 -23.63 2.52
N LEU A 456 43.88 -22.82 3.58
CA LEU A 456 42.68 -22.06 3.96
C LEU A 456 42.25 -21.11 2.84
N GLU A 457 40.95 -20.90 2.69
CA GLU A 457 40.39 -19.92 1.76
C GLU A 457 40.77 -18.47 2.15
N TYR A 458 40.68 -17.55 1.18
CA TYR A 458 40.94 -16.14 1.44
C TYR A 458 40.03 -15.57 2.55
N GLY A 459 40.64 -14.78 3.44
CA GLY A 459 39.96 -14.16 4.58
C GLY A 459 39.58 -15.14 5.70
N VAL A 460 40.18 -16.33 5.73
CA VAL A 460 39.98 -17.35 6.77
C VAL A 460 41.32 -17.62 7.46
N SER A 461 41.30 -17.66 8.79
CA SER A 461 42.46 -18.00 9.62
C SER A 461 42.20 -19.28 10.41
N ALA A 462 43.25 -19.92 10.91
CA ALA A 462 43.13 -21.00 11.90
C ALA A 462 43.17 -20.44 13.33
N TYR A 463 42.97 -21.31 14.33
CA TYR A 463 43.21 -20.94 15.72
C TYR A 463 44.70 -20.72 15.98
N THR A 464 45.01 -19.66 16.72
CA THR A 464 46.36 -19.36 17.20
C THR A 464 46.58 -19.89 18.61
N ASP A 465 47.83 -19.93 19.06
CA ASP A 465 48.14 -20.21 20.47
C ASP A 465 47.46 -19.22 21.42
N GLU A 466 47.36 -17.95 21.03
CA GLU A 466 46.69 -16.92 21.83
C GLU A 466 45.18 -17.15 21.93
N ASP A 467 44.53 -17.56 20.83
CA ASP A 467 43.10 -17.93 20.83
C ASP A 467 42.84 -19.11 21.79
N ILE A 468 43.72 -20.11 21.75
CA ILE A 468 43.62 -21.29 22.62
C ILE A 468 43.78 -20.85 24.07
N LEU A 469 44.85 -20.10 24.40
CA LEU A 469 45.15 -19.61 25.75
C LEU A 469 44.02 -18.80 26.40
N LYS A 470 43.30 -17.99 25.63
CA LYS A 470 42.21 -17.13 26.13
C LYS A 470 40.88 -17.84 26.34
N ASN A 471 40.72 -19.07 25.86
CA ASN A 471 39.45 -19.80 25.92
C ASN A 471 39.62 -21.07 26.75
N ASP A 472 38.92 -21.13 27.89
CA ASP A 472 39.01 -22.27 28.82
C ASP A 472 38.72 -23.62 28.18
N THR A 473 37.73 -23.69 27.28
CA THR A 473 37.38 -24.92 26.58
C THR A 473 38.50 -25.34 25.64
N LEU A 474 39.02 -24.42 24.81
CA LEU A 474 40.14 -24.71 23.91
C LEU A 474 41.41 -25.09 24.70
N MET A 475 41.71 -24.40 25.81
CA MET A 475 42.83 -24.71 26.68
C MET A 475 42.78 -26.13 27.25
N SER A 476 41.58 -26.61 27.55
CA SER A 476 41.38 -27.95 28.12
C SER A 476 41.61 -29.08 27.12
N ALA A 477 41.72 -28.76 25.82
CA ALA A 477 41.87 -29.77 24.79
C ALA A 477 43.22 -30.51 24.87
N SER A 478 43.26 -31.74 24.36
CA SER A 478 44.50 -32.52 24.23
C SER A 478 45.48 -31.85 23.26
N ASP A 479 46.78 -32.18 23.37
CA ASP A 479 47.80 -31.61 22.48
C ASP A 479 47.56 -31.95 21.00
N GLU A 480 47.01 -33.13 20.72
CA GLU A 480 46.58 -33.53 19.38
C GLU A 480 45.46 -32.61 18.85
N VAL A 481 44.44 -32.35 19.67
CA VAL A 481 43.33 -31.45 19.30
C VAL A 481 43.84 -30.02 19.13
N LYS A 482 44.74 -29.55 20.00
CA LYS A 482 45.39 -28.24 19.86
C LYS A 482 46.20 -28.12 18.56
N ALA A 483 46.93 -29.16 18.17
CA ALA A 483 47.64 -29.20 16.89
C ALA A 483 46.66 -29.16 15.72
N LYS A 484 45.55 -29.92 15.78
CA LYS A 484 44.49 -29.91 14.76
C LYS A 484 43.84 -28.54 14.64
N LEU A 485 43.50 -27.87 15.75
CA LEU A 485 42.90 -26.53 15.79
C LEU A 485 43.71 -25.48 15.01
N LYS A 486 45.04 -25.60 14.99
CA LYS A 486 45.95 -24.73 14.24
C LYS A 486 45.93 -24.95 12.72
N THR A 487 45.24 -25.98 12.25
CA THR A 487 45.12 -26.32 10.81
C THR A 487 43.70 -26.12 10.26
N ILE A 488 42.69 -26.10 11.13
CA ILE A 488 41.29 -25.98 10.70
C ILE A 488 40.86 -24.51 10.63
N PRO A 489 39.89 -24.19 9.76
CA PRO A 489 39.27 -22.86 9.73
C PRO A 489 38.67 -22.46 11.09
N LYS A 490 38.98 -21.24 11.54
CA LYS A 490 38.32 -20.57 12.66
C LYS A 490 37.09 -19.83 12.13
N ILE A 491 35.92 -20.43 12.28
CA ILE A 491 34.63 -19.94 11.76
C ILE A 491 33.67 -19.75 12.93
N LEU A 492 32.96 -18.61 12.95
CA LEU A 492 32.07 -18.20 14.05
C LEU A 492 32.68 -18.37 15.47
N PRO A 493 33.95 -18.00 15.73
CA PRO A 493 34.66 -18.34 16.99
C PRO A 493 33.99 -17.82 18.27
N ASN A 494 33.19 -16.75 18.18
CA ASN A 494 32.49 -16.17 19.33
C ASN A 494 31.01 -16.58 19.43
N ALA A 495 30.50 -17.42 18.53
CA ALA A 495 29.11 -17.84 18.53
C ALA A 495 28.81 -18.68 19.77
N GLU A 496 27.80 -18.25 20.52
CA GLU A 496 27.17 -18.93 21.66
C GLU A 496 25.96 -19.75 21.19
N LEU A 497 25.32 -19.35 20.09
CA LEU A 497 24.24 -20.07 19.41
C LEU A 497 24.48 -20.11 17.90
N PHE A 498 24.37 -21.31 17.32
CA PHE A 498 24.33 -21.50 15.88
C PHE A 498 23.24 -22.50 15.53
N SER A 499 22.29 -22.11 14.68
CA SER A 499 21.20 -22.99 14.25
C SER A 499 21.05 -22.99 12.74
N ILE A 500 20.97 -24.17 12.15
CA ILE A 500 20.83 -24.39 10.71
C ILE A 500 20.00 -25.64 10.37
N ASN A 501 19.30 -26.19 11.35
CA ASN A 501 18.37 -27.29 11.19
C ASN A 501 17.18 -26.95 10.28
N LEU A 502 16.46 -27.99 9.84
CA LEU A 502 15.28 -27.87 8.98
C LEU A 502 15.59 -27.17 7.64
N ASN A 503 16.78 -27.42 7.11
CA ASN A 503 17.21 -27.03 5.77
C ASN A 503 17.38 -28.28 4.89
N PHE A 504 17.85 -28.09 3.66
CA PHE A 504 18.09 -29.15 2.68
C PHE A 504 19.59 -29.45 2.52
N LEU A 505 20.35 -29.31 3.62
CA LEU A 505 21.79 -29.56 3.61
C LEU A 505 22.05 -31.06 3.46
N THR A 506 23.01 -31.41 2.62
CA THR A 506 23.47 -32.79 2.40
C THR A 506 24.96 -32.86 2.60
N GLY A 507 25.47 -33.96 3.14
CA GLY A 507 26.90 -34.19 3.29
C GLY A 507 27.21 -35.56 3.86
N ASP A 508 28.40 -36.08 3.55
CA ASP A 508 28.88 -37.26 4.26
C ASP A 508 29.22 -36.89 5.71
N ASP A 509 29.94 -35.77 5.88
CA ASP A 509 30.41 -35.27 7.17
C ASP A 509 30.07 -33.80 7.40
N LEU A 510 29.80 -33.42 8.66
CA LEU A 510 29.98 -32.02 9.09
C LEU A 510 31.45 -31.58 8.93
N PRO A 511 31.70 -30.31 8.55
CA PRO A 511 33.07 -29.82 8.38
C PRO A 511 33.81 -29.70 9.71
N ASP A 512 35.14 -29.89 9.67
CA ASP A 512 36.02 -29.85 10.85
C ASP A 512 35.86 -28.59 11.70
N TRP A 513 35.67 -27.41 11.09
CA TRP A 513 35.50 -26.16 11.84
C TRP A 513 34.27 -26.18 12.77
N LEU A 514 33.25 -26.96 12.42
CA LEU A 514 32.04 -27.11 13.21
C LEU A 514 32.19 -28.24 14.24
N LEU A 515 32.74 -29.38 13.84
CA LEU A 515 32.98 -30.53 14.74
C LEU A 515 33.95 -30.18 15.89
N TYR A 516 34.97 -29.37 15.61
CA TYR A 516 35.96 -28.91 16.59
C TYR A 516 35.62 -27.53 17.16
N HIS A 517 34.38 -27.05 16.96
CA HIS A 517 33.99 -25.77 17.55
C HIS A 517 33.94 -25.90 19.09
N PRO A 518 34.57 -25.00 19.87
CA PRO A 518 34.62 -25.11 21.34
C PRO A 518 33.24 -25.08 22.02
N ARG A 519 32.21 -24.65 21.30
CA ARG A 519 30.82 -24.61 21.78
C ARG A 519 29.90 -25.59 21.07
N PHE A 520 30.43 -26.57 20.32
CA PHE A 520 29.63 -27.52 19.55
C PHE A 520 28.52 -28.18 20.38
N ALA A 521 28.83 -28.70 21.57
CA ALA A 521 27.81 -29.27 22.46
C ALA A 521 26.74 -28.26 22.92
N ARG A 522 27.10 -26.99 23.10
CA ARG A 522 26.17 -25.92 23.50
C ARG A 522 25.25 -25.46 22.38
N PHE A 523 25.62 -25.74 21.13
CA PHE A 523 24.75 -25.48 20.00
C PHE A 523 23.57 -26.44 19.91
N ASP A 524 23.47 -27.44 20.79
CA ASP A 524 22.47 -28.51 20.68
C ASP A 524 22.48 -29.13 19.27
N PRO A 525 23.59 -29.78 18.88
CA PRO A 525 23.86 -30.12 17.50
C PRO A 525 22.86 -31.13 16.94
N PHE A 526 22.30 -32.02 17.76
CA PHE A 526 21.28 -32.98 17.31
C PHE A 526 20.03 -32.25 16.83
N THR A 527 19.53 -31.29 17.60
CA THR A 527 18.31 -30.54 17.28
C THR A 527 18.57 -29.43 16.26
N LEU A 528 19.64 -28.65 16.42
CA LEU A 528 19.84 -27.38 15.72
C LEU A 528 20.81 -27.48 14.53
N ILE A 529 21.47 -28.62 14.31
CA ILE A 529 22.40 -28.83 13.19
C ILE A 529 22.07 -30.11 12.40
N TYR A 530 22.07 -31.27 13.04
CA TYR A 530 21.88 -32.57 12.36
C TYR A 530 20.45 -32.78 11.85
N THR A 531 19.44 -32.31 12.58
CA THR A 531 18.04 -32.39 12.15
C THR A 531 17.81 -31.56 10.88
N GLN A 532 17.75 -32.20 9.72
CA GLN A 532 17.44 -31.54 8.44
C GLN A 532 15.99 -31.83 7.99
N ASP A 533 15.54 -31.13 6.94
CA ASP A 533 14.20 -31.32 6.36
C ASP A 533 14.06 -32.76 5.81
N SER A 534 12.92 -33.40 6.02
CA SER A 534 12.66 -34.78 5.56
C SER A 534 12.42 -34.89 4.05
N GLY A 535 12.49 -33.76 3.35
CA GLY A 535 12.26 -33.60 1.93
C GLY A 535 13.39 -34.09 1.01
N LYS A 536 13.54 -33.41 -0.13
CA LYS A 536 14.64 -33.64 -1.08
C LYS A 536 15.36 -32.34 -1.44
N ASP A 537 16.68 -32.41 -1.53
CA ASP A 537 17.52 -31.31 -2.00
C ASP A 537 17.37 -31.08 -3.52
N MET A 538 18.10 -30.08 -4.06
CA MET A 538 18.07 -29.73 -5.49
C MET A 538 18.51 -30.86 -6.43
N LYS A 539 19.21 -31.88 -5.92
CA LYS A 539 19.69 -33.06 -6.67
C LYS A 539 18.84 -34.30 -6.40
N GLY A 540 17.77 -34.18 -5.60
CA GLY A 540 16.89 -35.30 -5.24
C GLY A 540 17.39 -36.16 -4.07
N ASN A 541 18.45 -35.74 -3.36
CA ASN A 541 18.96 -36.46 -2.20
C ASN A 541 18.15 -36.13 -0.95
N ILE A 542 18.11 -37.07 0.01
CA ILE A 542 17.54 -36.83 1.33
C ILE A 542 18.52 -35.94 2.12
N PRO A 543 18.09 -34.78 2.65
CA PRO A 543 18.90 -33.92 3.52
C PRO A 543 19.37 -34.65 4.78
N GLY A 544 20.58 -34.32 5.24
CA GLY A 544 21.20 -34.91 6.42
C GLY A 544 22.70 -35.11 6.28
N PHE A 545 23.30 -35.61 7.36
CA PHE A 545 24.72 -35.92 7.47
C PHE A 545 24.89 -37.38 7.90
N LYS A 546 25.87 -38.09 7.34
CA LYS A 546 26.09 -39.52 7.67
C LYS A 546 26.86 -39.72 8.98
N ASN A 547 27.54 -38.69 9.45
CA ASN A 547 28.41 -38.74 10.62
C ASN A 547 27.79 -38.22 11.92
N GLU A 548 26.47 -38.33 12.06
CA GLU A 548 25.80 -38.02 13.31
C GLU A 548 26.29 -38.96 14.43
N PRO A 549 26.93 -38.43 15.49
CA PRO A 549 27.42 -39.26 16.58
C PRO A 549 26.26 -39.74 17.45
N SER A 550 26.37 -40.90 18.09
CA SER A 550 25.31 -41.42 18.97
C SER A 550 25.12 -40.60 20.26
N ASN A 551 26.16 -39.87 20.68
CA ASN A 551 26.17 -38.98 21.84
C ASN A 551 27.35 -37.98 21.74
N LEU A 552 27.54 -37.15 22.77
CA LEU A 552 28.60 -36.13 22.81
C LEU A 552 29.88 -36.58 23.55
N GLU A 553 30.04 -37.86 23.90
CA GLU A 553 31.23 -38.31 24.63
C GLU A 553 32.52 -38.05 23.85
N TRP A 554 32.52 -38.30 22.54
CA TRP A 554 33.68 -38.00 21.68
C TRP A 554 34.09 -36.51 21.73
N PHE A 555 33.13 -35.60 21.93
CA PHE A 555 33.38 -34.17 22.05
C PHE A 555 33.95 -33.85 23.43
N TYR A 556 33.39 -34.44 24.50
CA TYR A 556 33.87 -34.24 25.87
C TYR A 556 35.25 -34.86 26.12
N GLU A 557 35.61 -35.95 25.43
CA GLU A 557 36.98 -36.48 25.43
C GLU A 557 37.99 -35.48 24.85
N ARG A 558 37.59 -34.72 23.83
CA ARG A 558 38.42 -33.68 23.20
C ARG A 558 38.41 -32.38 24.00
N TYR A 559 37.32 -32.07 24.69
CA TYR A 559 37.14 -30.86 25.48
C TYR A 559 36.60 -31.20 26.89
N PRO A 560 37.44 -31.71 27.81
CA PRO A 560 36.99 -32.18 29.12
C PRO A 560 36.27 -31.12 29.96
N LYS A 561 36.69 -29.84 29.88
CA LYS A 561 36.02 -28.74 30.61
C LYS A 561 34.63 -28.41 30.08
N ALA A 562 34.26 -28.87 28.89
CA ALA A 562 32.93 -28.66 28.34
C ALA A 562 31.90 -29.69 28.83
N ARG A 563 32.36 -30.78 29.49
CA ARG A 563 31.47 -31.80 30.04
C ARG A 563 30.58 -31.20 31.13
N PRO A 564 29.24 -31.36 31.06
CA PRO A 564 28.35 -30.95 32.13
C PRO A 564 28.77 -31.62 33.45
N THR A 565 28.95 -30.82 34.49
CA THR A 565 29.08 -31.35 35.85
C THR A 565 27.70 -31.76 36.32
N LEU A 566 27.52 -33.04 36.67
CA LEU A 566 26.35 -33.48 37.42
C LEU A 566 26.37 -32.71 38.75
N THR A 567 25.43 -31.79 38.92
CA THR A 567 25.10 -31.29 40.26
C THR A 567 24.19 -32.34 40.87
N ASP A 568 24.68 -33.05 41.88
CA ASP A 568 23.83 -33.88 42.73
C ASP A 568 22.77 -32.97 43.35
N ASN A 569 21.53 -33.07 42.85
CA ASN A 569 20.35 -32.48 43.48
C ASN A 569 19.63 -33.57 44.29
#